data_AF-A0A0K0XUK8-F1
#
_entry.id   AF-A0A0K0XUK8-F1
#
_cell.length_a   1.000
_cell.length_b   1.000
_cell.length_c   1.000
_cell.angle_alpha   90.00
_cell.angle_beta   90.00
_cell.angle_gamma   90.00
#
_symmetry.space_group_name_H-M   'P 1'
#
loop_
_entity.id
_entity.type
_entity.pdbx_description
1 polymer ?
#
loop_
_entity_poly.entity_id
_entity_poly.type
_entity_poly.pdbx_seq_one_letter_code
_entity_poly.pdbx_strand_id
1 'polypeptide(L)'
;MPRAIVLVLDSFGIGAAPDAARFGDAGADTLGHIAAACVSGELDRGPLQLPNLARLGLFHAHAEATGQVAAGVELIEQPEGAWAHAAERSTGKDTPSGHWELAGVPVLEDFGYFPDKTESFPEELLEALIRRAELPGVLGNCHASGTEIIERLGAQHIETGKPIVYTSADSVFQIAAHEEHFGLDRLYRVCEIARELLMDDRVGRVIARPFVGDVDSGFQRTGNRRDYSLEPPAPTVLDKLLDAGGEVLAIGKIGDIFAHRGVSRVIKADGNEALVDATLAAMDEAGERSLVFTNLVDFDMLYGHRRDTAGYAAALEAFDRRLPEIIERLRPDDLLILVADHGCDPSFEGSDHTREFIPVLALGAGLPAGSLGRRESFADVGQTLAEHFGLPPMDAGLSFLPLAKARLEQLHKLRDRAYAPYSGFTVAALIETRNGHWFGGCNVETAHYKSVCAEASAISAMIAAGEREIRRVHILAPGGRLCAPCGDCRQRLLEFSGPDARVHLLDNHGMTIEDHAIAELLPAAFVPDDLD
;
A
#
# COMPACT_ATOMS: atom_id res chain seq x y z
N MET A 1 3.45 23.62 3.78
CA MET A 1 2.73 22.36 4.02
C MET A 1 3.30 21.33 3.07
N PRO A 2 3.74 20.18 3.60
CA PRO A 2 4.69 19.33 2.90
C PRO A 2 4.07 18.67 1.67
N ARG A 3 4.91 18.17 0.76
CA ARG A 3 4.49 17.29 -0.33
C ARG A 3 4.87 15.85 0.02
N ALA A 4 4.18 14.90 -0.62
CA ALA A 4 4.63 13.51 -0.65
C ALA A 4 4.77 13.05 -2.09
N ILE A 5 5.81 12.28 -2.37
CA ILE A 5 6.08 11.66 -3.66
C ILE A 5 6.12 10.17 -3.42
N VAL A 6 5.16 9.44 -4.00
CA VAL A 6 5.07 7.98 -3.89
C VAL A 6 5.26 7.39 -5.27
N LEU A 7 6.28 6.55 -5.43
CA LEU A 7 6.48 5.76 -6.65
C LEU A 7 6.31 4.28 -6.33
N VAL A 8 5.34 3.65 -6.98
CA VAL A 8 5.13 2.21 -6.95
C VAL A 8 5.92 1.60 -8.10
N LEU A 9 6.94 0.81 -7.77
CA LEU A 9 7.65 -0.07 -8.69
C LEU A 9 6.80 -1.35 -8.80
N ASP A 10 5.80 -1.31 -9.67
CA ASP A 10 4.76 -2.34 -9.81
C ASP A 10 5.38 -3.74 -9.84
N SER A 11 4.86 -4.67 -9.04
CA SER A 11 5.34 -6.05 -8.90
C SER A 11 6.76 -6.30 -8.38
N PHE A 12 7.49 -5.28 -7.90
CA PHE A 12 8.87 -5.42 -7.42
C PHE A 12 8.97 -5.98 -5.99
N GLY A 13 8.68 -7.27 -5.84
CA GLY A 13 8.81 -8.03 -4.59
C GLY A 13 10.27 -8.26 -4.13
N ILE A 14 10.44 -8.52 -2.84
CA ILE A 14 11.74 -8.78 -2.20
C ILE A 14 11.74 -10.06 -1.35
N GLY A 15 11.02 -11.09 -1.80
CA GLY A 15 10.99 -12.40 -1.15
C GLY A 15 9.61 -12.80 -0.62
N ALA A 16 9.34 -14.10 -0.60
CA ALA A 16 8.05 -14.68 -0.24
C ALA A 16 7.52 -14.17 1.11
N ALA A 17 6.25 -13.75 1.12
CA ALA A 17 5.58 -13.33 2.35
C ALA A 17 5.27 -14.55 3.25
N PRO A 18 4.96 -14.36 4.54
CA PRO A 18 4.70 -15.47 5.46
C PRO A 18 3.55 -16.38 5.04
N ASP A 19 2.58 -15.86 4.29
CA ASP A 19 1.41 -16.59 3.78
C ASP A 19 1.54 -17.01 2.30
N ALA A 20 2.71 -16.86 1.67
CA ALA A 20 2.93 -17.14 0.25
C ALA A 20 2.52 -18.58 -0.15
N ALA A 21 2.72 -19.56 0.74
CA ALA A 21 2.32 -20.94 0.50
C ALA A 21 0.81 -21.11 0.24
N ARG A 22 -0.06 -20.23 0.78
CA ARG A 22 -1.50 -20.25 0.51
C ARG A 22 -1.82 -19.95 -0.96
N PHE A 23 -0.95 -19.20 -1.62
CA PHE A 23 -1.10 -18.79 -3.02
C PHE A 23 -0.30 -19.67 -3.98
N GLY A 24 0.42 -20.68 -3.48
CA GLY A 24 1.37 -21.47 -4.28
C GLY A 24 2.71 -20.77 -4.51
N ASP A 25 2.97 -19.64 -3.87
CA ASP A 25 4.13 -18.78 -4.15
C ASP A 25 5.29 -19.01 -3.16
N ALA A 26 5.33 -20.17 -2.52
CA ALA A 26 6.38 -20.50 -1.56
C ALA A 26 7.75 -20.50 -2.25
N GLY A 27 8.65 -19.63 -1.80
CA GLY A 27 10.00 -19.49 -2.35
C GLY A 27 10.12 -18.47 -3.50
N ALA A 28 9.06 -17.74 -3.86
CA ALA A 28 9.18 -16.60 -4.76
C ALA A 28 10.12 -15.55 -4.16
N ASP A 29 10.98 -14.96 -4.99
CA ASP A 29 11.88 -13.87 -4.60
C ASP A 29 12.25 -13.05 -5.84
N THR A 30 11.42 -12.06 -6.18
CA THR A 30 11.57 -11.25 -7.39
C THR A 30 12.96 -10.62 -7.47
N LEU A 31 13.36 -9.82 -6.48
CA LEU A 31 14.69 -9.20 -6.44
C LEU A 31 15.82 -10.25 -6.38
N GLY A 32 15.70 -11.24 -5.49
CA GLY A 32 16.76 -12.21 -5.26
C GLY A 32 17.05 -13.08 -6.47
N HIS A 33 16.01 -13.57 -7.16
CA HIS A 33 16.16 -14.38 -8.37
C HIS A 33 16.63 -13.54 -9.57
N ILE A 34 16.19 -12.29 -9.71
CA ILE A 34 16.75 -11.38 -10.71
C ILE A 34 18.25 -11.19 -10.48
N ALA A 35 18.67 -10.92 -9.24
CA ALA A 35 20.07 -10.75 -8.88
C ALA A 35 20.90 -12.03 -9.12
N ALA A 36 20.37 -13.20 -8.74
CA ALA A 36 21.00 -14.49 -8.97
C ALA A 36 21.21 -14.79 -10.47
N ALA A 37 20.20 -14.54 -11.30
CA ALA A 37 20.30 -14.72 -12.75
C ALA A 37 21.33 -13.77 -13.40
N CYS A 38 21.49 -12.56 -12.85
CA CYS A 38 22.52 -11.61 -13.33
C CYS A 38 23.94 -12.11 -13.08
N VAL A 39 24.18 -12.90 -12.03
CA VAL A 39 25.52 -13.43 -11.70
C VAL A 39 25.75 -14.90 -12.09
N SER A 40 24.70 -15.63 -12.47
CA SER A 40 24.80 -17.02 -12.91
C SER A 40 25.51 -17.17 -14.26
N GLY A 41 25.54 -16.09 -15.06
CA GLY A 41 26.04 -16.07 -16.44
C GLY A 41 24.97 -16.44 -17.48
N GLU A 42 23.74 -16.76 -17.06
CA GLU A 42 22.64 -17.12 -17.97
C GLU A 42 22.15 -15.95 -18.82
N LEU A 43 22.28 -14.73 -18.31
CA LEU A 43 21.77 -13.51 -18.94
C LEU A 43 22.83 -12.73 -19.75
N ASP A 44 24.04 -13.28 -19.95
CA ASP A 44 25.19 -12.63 -20.62
C ASP A 44 25.44 -11.19 -20.13
N ARG A 45 25.38 -11.00 -18.81
CA ARG A 45 25.52 -9.70 -18.14
C ARG A 45 26.31 -9.83 -16.83
N GLY A 46 26.69 -8.68 -16.28
CA GLY A 46 27.29 -8.59 -14.95
C GLY A 46 26.26 -8.52 -13.81
N PRO A 47 26.73 -8.39 -12.55
CA PRO A 47 25.85 -8.25 -11.38
C PRO A 47 24.86 -7.09 -11.52
N LEU A 48 23.67 -7.25 -10.95
CA LEU A 48 22.61 -6.23 -10.96
C LEU A 48 23.10 -4.92 -10.31
N GLN A 49 23.02 -3.80 -11.04
CA GLN A 49 23.55 -2.50 -10.60
C GLN A 49 22.45 -1.53 -10.14
N LEU A 50 22.15 -1.51 -8.84
CA LEU A 50 21.17 -0.58 -8.23
C LEU A 50 21.80 0.32 -7.15
N PRO A 51 22.84 1.12 -7.46
CA PRO A 51 23.56 1.89 -6.46
C PRO A 51 22.69 2.92 -5.72
N ASN A 52 21.68 3.51 -6.36
CA ASN A 52 20.86 4.54 -5.72
C ASN A 52 19.81 3.92 -4.80
N LEU A 53 19.15 2.84 -5.22
CA LEU A 53 18.25 2.05 -4.37
C LEU A 53 19.02 1.38 -3.23
N ALA A 54 20.27 0.95 -3.46
CA ALA A 54 21.14 0.44 -2.41
C ALA A 54 21.41 1.49 -1.33
N ARG A 55 21.68 2.75 -1.71
CA ARG A 55 21.83 3.88 -0.78
C ARG A 55 20.56 4.15 0.02
N LEU A 56 19.39 3.90 -0.55
CA LEU A 56 18.12 4.00 0.17
C LEU A 56 17.81 2.78 1.07
N GLY A 57 18.62 1.72 1.00
CA GLY A 57 18.50 0.55 1.86
C GLY A 57 17.82 -0.67 1.21
N LEU A 58 17.59 -0.71 -0.11
CA LEU A 58 16.91 -1.82 -0.80
C LEU A 58 17.45 -3.20 -0.41
N PHE A 59 18.76 -3.39 -0.49
CA PHE A 59 19.38 -4.69 -0.21
C PHE A 59 19.39 -5.03 1.30
N HIS A 60 19.26 -4.04 2.18
CA HIS A 60 19.05 -4.28 3.61
C HIS A 60 17.62 -4.76 3.87
N ALA A 61 16.62 -4.14 3.23
CA ALA A 61 15.23 -4.58 3.31
C ALA A 61 15.07 -6.04 2.80
N HIS A 62 15.70 -6.38 1.66
CA HIS A 62 15.72 -7.75 1.15
C HIS A 62 16.41 -8.73 2.12
N ALA A 63 17.55 -8.36 2.68
CA ALA A 63 18.26 -9.19 3.65
C ALA A 63 17.47 -9.41 4.95
N GLU A 64 16.73 -8.40 5.41
CA GLU A 64 15.82 -8.50 6.56
C GLU A 64 14.59 -9.37 6.24
N ALA A 65 14.03 -9.26 5.04
CA ALA A 65 12.87 -10.04 4.60
C ALA A 65 13.18 -11.53 4.41
N THR A 66 14.30 -11.85 3.77
CA THR A 66 14.65 -13.22 3.36
C THR A 66 15.66 -13.91 4.28
N GLY A 67 16.37 -13.14 5.11
CA GLY A 67 17.51 -13.62 5.89
C GLY A 67 18.79 -13.82 5.06
N GLN A 68 18.83 -13.40 3.80
CA GLN A 68 19.97 -13.57 2.89
C GLN A 68 20.24 -12.30 2.07
N VAL A 69 21.51 -12.01 1.79
CA VAL A 69 21.87 -10.93 0.88
C VAL A 69 21.72 -11.42 -0.56
N ALA A 70 21.06 -10.62 -1.41
CA ALA A 70 20.92 -10.90 -2.84
C ALA A 70 22.26 -11.21 -3.51
N ALA A 71 22.26 -12.14 -4.46
CA ALA A 71 23.48 -12.62 -5.08
C ALA A 71 24.23 -11.51 -5.85
N GLY A 72 25.55 -11.46 -5.68
CA GLY A 72 26.39 -10.43 -6.33
C GLY A 72 26.34 -9.05 -5.68
N VAL A 73 25.71 -8.92 -4.51
CA VAL A 73 25.56 -7.66 -3.78
C VAL A 73 26.43 -7.66 -2.53
N GLU A 74 27.10 -6.53 -2.28
CA GLU A 74 27.70 -6.20 -0.99
C GLU A 74 26.85 -5.10 -0.32
N LEU A 75 26.50 -5.30 0.96
CA LEU A 75 25.70 -4.33 1.70
C LEU A 75 26.53 -3.07 2.03
N ILE A 76 25.92 -1.90 1.82
CA ILE A 76 26.49 -0.61 2.19
C ILE A 76 26.43 -0.45 3.72
N GLU A 77 27.54 -0.17 4.40
CA GLU A 77 27.57 -0.05 5.87
C GLU A 77 26.70 1.09 6.42
N GLN A 78 26.52 2.18 5.66
CA GLN A 78 25.76 3.37 6.06
C GLN A 78 24.82 3.81 4.94
N PRO A 79 23.62 3.21 4.83
CA PRO A 79 22.58 3.71 3.94
C PRO A 79 22.15 5.13 4.37
N GLU A 80 21.60 5.88 3.41
CA GLU A 80 21.13 7.25 3.58
C GLU A 80 19.60 7.32 3.75
N GLY A 81 18.88 6.29 3.28
CA GLY A 81 17.44 6.17 3.41
C GLY A 81 17.00 5.40 4.66
N ALA A 82 15.71 5.54 4.98
CA ALA A 82 15.02 4.62 5.86
C ALA A 82 14.46 3.46 5.01
N TRP A 83 14.55 2.22 5.49
CA TRP A 83 14.05 1.06 4.75
C TRP A 83 13.21 0.13 5.62
N ALA A 84 12.27 -0.56 5.00
CA ALA A 84 11.43 -1.57 5.61
C ALA A 84 11.13 -2.67 4.58
N HIS A 85 10.63 -3.80 5.06
CA HIS A 85 9.95 -4.78 4.23
C HIS A 85 8.53 -4.97 4.76
N ALA A 86 7.53 -4.81 3.89
CA ALA A 86 6.13 -4.85 4.29
C ALA A 86 5.47 -6.13 3.80
N ALA A 87 4.65 -6.75 4.65
CA ALA A 87 3.77 -7.85 4.28
C ALA A 87 2.38 -7.31 3.94
N GLU A 88 1.75 -7.87 2.94
CA GLU A 88 0.38 -7.53 2.56
C GLU A 88 -0.60 -8.17 3.55
N ARG A 89 -1.55 -7.38 4.07
CA ARG A 89 -2.60 -7.89 4.94
C ARG A 89 -3.85 -8.29 4.16
N SER A 90 -4.06 -7.68 3.00
CA SER A 90 -5.15 -7.98 2.08
C SER A 90 -5.11 -9.43 1.63
N THR A 91 -6.27 -10.01 1.35
CA THR A 91 -6.36 -11.44 1.05
C THR A 91 -6.04 -11.79 -0.40
N GLY A 92 -6.12 -10.81 -1.31
CA GLY A 92 -5.64 -10.91 -2.70
C GLY A 92 -4.15 -10.60 -2.84
N LYS A 93 -3.60 -10.78 -4.05
CA LYS A 93 -2.24 -10.41 -4.46
C LYS A 93 -2.23 -9.60 -5.77
N ASP A 94 -3.35 -8.95 -6.05
CA ASP A 94 -3.61 -8.17 -7.26
C ASP A 94 -3.31 -6.68 -7.05
N THR A 95 -3.07 -5.97 -8.15
CA THR A 95 -2.71 -4.54 -8.14
C THR A 95 -3.67 -3.66 -7.33
N PRO A 96 -5.03 -3.75 -7.48
CA PRO A 96 -5.95 -3.03 -6.61
C PRO A 96 -5.77 -3.31 -5.12
N SER A 97 -5.70 -4.58 -4.68
CA SER A 97 -5.49 -4.93 -3.26
C SER A 97 -4.28 -4.20 -2.67
N GLY A 98 -3.12 -4.35 -3.32
CA GLY A 98 -1.87 -3.76 -2.85
C GLY A 98 -1.92 -2.24 -2.81
N HIS A 99 -2.43 -1.59 -3.87
CA HIS A 99 -2.54 -0.14 -3.94
C HIS A 99 -3.54 0.45 -2.94
N TRP A 100 -4.71 -0.18 -2.76
CA TRP A 100 -5.70 0.30 -1.78
C TRP A 100 -5.17 0.13 -0.37
N GLU A 101 -4.46 -0.96 -0.10
CA GLU A 101 -3.79 -1.15 1.18
C GLU A 101 -2.70 -0.09 1.40
N LEU A 102 -1.84 0.21 0.41
CA LEU A 102 -0.88 1.32 0.47
C LEU A 102 -1.55 2.67 0.78
N ALA A 103 -2.80 2.85 0.36
CA ALA A 103 -3.59 4.04 0.65
C ALA A 103 -4.35 3.99 1.99
N GLY A 104 -4.08 2.99 2.84
CA GLY A 104 -4.61 2.81 4.19
C GLY A 104 -5.90 1.99 4.27
N VAL A 105 -6.27 1.26 3.21
CA VAL A 105 -7.54 0.52 3.10
C VAL A 105 -7.26 -0.95 2.70
N PRO A 106 -6.84 -1.82 3.63
CA PRO A 106 -6.64 -3.24 3.34
C PRO A 106 -7.96 -3.92 2.93
N VAL A 107 -7.87 -4.81 1.95
CA VAL A 107 -9.00 -5.60 1.44
C VAL A 107 -8.99 -6.97 2.10
N LEU A 108 -9.76 -7.10 3.18
CA LEU A 108 -9.79 -8.31 4.01
C LEU A 108 -10.80 -9.38 3.53
N GLU A 109 -11.52 -9.08 2.45
CA GLU A 109 -12.48 -9.98 1.81
C GLU A 109 -12.01 -10.30 0.39
N ASP A 110 -12.16 -11.55 -0.02
CA ASP A 110 -11.69 -11.99 -1.33
C ASP A 110 -12.48 -11.33 -2.48
N PHE A 111 -11.79 -11.01 -3.57
CA PHE A 111 -12.44 -10.70 -4.84
C PHE A 111 -13.14 -11.93 -5.42
N GLY A 112 -14.21 -11.70 -6.18
CA GLY A 112 -14.86 -12.76 -6.94
C GLY A 112 -14.06 -13.13 -8.18
N TYR A 113 -13.77 -14.42 -8.36
CA TYR A 113 -13.14 -14.95 -9.56
C TYR A 113 -14.09 -15.93 -10.27
N PHE A 114 -13.84 -16.14 -11.56
CA PHE A 114 -14.59 -17.07 -12.39
C PHE A 114 -13.69 -18.27 -12.76
N PRO A 115 -13.56 -19.31 -11.91
CA PRO A 115 -12.56 -20.36 -12.09
C PRO A 115 -12.86 -21.34 -13.23
N ASP A 116 -14.13 -21.51 -13.59
CA ASP A 116 -14.53 -22.39 -14.70
C ASP A 116 -14.10 -21.78 -16.03
N LYS A 117 -13.36 -22.55 -16.84
CA LYS A 117 -12.79 -22.07 -18.11
C LYS A 117 -13.78 -22.09 -19.27
N THR A 118 -14.89 -22.81 -19.14
CA THR A 118 -15.85 -23.11 -20.21
C THR A 118 -17.26 -22.61 -19.94
N GLU A 119 -17.66 -22.53 -18.68
CA GLU A 119 -18.92 -21.93 -18.21
C GLU A 119 -18.60 -20.95 -17.08
N SER A 120 -17.88 -19.89 -17.44
CA SER A 120 -17.20 -19.02 -16.47
C SER A 120 -18.15 -18.23 -15.57
N PHE A 121 -19.30 -17.83 -16.09
CA PHE A 121 -20.23 -16.92 -15.41
C PHE A 121 -21.50 -17.66 -14.96
N PRO A 122 -22.01 -17.37 -13.75
CA PRO A 122 -23.29 -17.91 -13.28
C PRO A 122 -24.44 -17.58 -14.25
N GLU A 123 -25.36 -18.52 -14.42
CA GLU A 123 -26.51 -18.36 -15.32
C GLU A 123 -27.38 -17.16 -14.90
N GLU A 124 -27.59 -16.98 -13.60
CA GLU A 124 -28.38 -15.88 -13.04
C GLU A 124 -27.79 -14.50 -13.39
N LEU A 125 -26.46 -14.38 -13.39
CA LEU A 125 -25.76 -13.15 -13.78
C LEU A 125 -26.00 -12.84 -15.26
N LEU A 126 -25.84 -13.84 -16.13
CA LEU A 126 -26.03 -13.67 -17.57
C LEU A 126 -27.49 -13.33 -17.90
N GLU A 127 -28.45 -14.02 -17.26
CA GLU A 127 -29.87 -13.71 -17.41
C GLU A 127 -30.21 -12.29 -16.94
N ALA A 128 -29.67 -11.86 -15.80
CA ALA A 128 -29.87 -10.52 -15.28
C ALA A 128 -29.31 -9.47 -16.24
N LEU A 129 -28.10 -9.68 -16.76
CA LEU A 129 -27.47 -8.79 -17.74
C LEU A 129 -28.29 -8.70 -19.03
N ILE A 130 -28.71 -9.86 -19.58
CA ILE A 130 -29.54 -9.93 -20.78
C ILE A 130 -30.84 -9.14 -20.60
N ARG A 131 -31.49 -9.31 -19.45
CA ARG A 131 -32.77 -8.68 -19.13
C ARG A 131 -32.64 -7.17 -18.90
N ARG A 132 -31.67 -6.72 -18.09
CA ARG A 132 -31.48 -5.29 -17.78
C ARG A 132 -30.93 -4.48 -18.95
N ALA A 133 -30.06 -5.07 -19.76
CA ALA A 133 -29.41 -4.38 -20.88
C ALA A 133 -30.13 -4.62 -22.22
N GLU A 134 -31.30 -5.27 -22.20
CA GLU A 134 -32.14 -5.56 -23.36
C GLU A 134 -31.34 -6.22 -24.51
N LEU A 135 -30.61 -7.28 -24.16
CA LEU A 135 -29.76 -8.00 -25.10
C LEU A 135 -30.53 -9.16 -25.75
N PRO A 136 -30.23 -9.52 -27.01
CA PRO A 136 -30.78 -10.72 -27.65
C PRO A 136 -30.20 -12.03 -27.08
N GLY A 137 -29.26 -11.94 -26.13
CA GLY A 137 -28.48 -13.03 -25.54
C GLY A 137 -27.01 -12.62 -25.42
N VAL A 138 -26.14 -13.55 -25.01
CA VAL A 138 -24.68 -13.36 -24.99
C VAL A 138 -23.97 -14.50 -25.72
N LEU A 139 -22.71 -14.28 -26.10
CA LEU A 139 -21.79 -15.28 -26.66
C LEU A 139 -20.55 -15.42 -25.76
N GLY A 140 -19.79 -16.52 -25.87
CA GLY A 140 -18.55 -16.71 -25.12
C GLY A 140 -18.77 -17.52 -23.83
N ASN A 141 -18.88 -16.83 -22.69
CA ASN A 141 -18.95 -17.42 -21.35
C ASN A 141 -17.75 -18.32 -20.98
N CYS A 142 -16.54 -17.89 -21.31
CA CYS A 142 -15.34 -18.70 -21.14
C CYS A 142 -14.12 -17.86 -20.78
N HIS A 143 -13.03 -18.53 -20.42
CA HIS A 143 -11.69 -17.96 -20.42
C HIS A 143 -11.19 -17.84 -21.85
N ALA A 144 -10.68 -16.67 -22.24
CA ALA A 144 -10.07 -16.49 -23.56
C ALA A 144 -9.18 -15.24 -23.62
N SER A 145 -8.24 -15.24 -24.57
CA SER A 145 -7.55 -13.99 -24.93
C SER A 145 -8.48 -13.08 -25.76
N GLY A 146 -8.31 -11.77 -25.62
CA GLY A 146 -9.16 -10.79 -26.32
C GLY A 146 -9.04 -10.84 -27.84
N THR A 147 -7.92 -11.30 -28.39
CA THR A 147 -7.73 -11.49 -29.84
C THR A 147 -8.38 -12.80 -30.32
N GLU A 148 -8.16 -13.90 -29.61
CA GLU A 148 -8.76 -15.19 -29.92
C GLU A 148 -10.29 -15.13 -29.89
N ILE A 149 -10.88 -14.49 -28.88
CA ILE A 149 -12.33 -14.50 -28.69
C ILE A 149 -13.08 -13.71 -29.77
N ILE A 150 -12.50 -12.59 -30.24
CA ILE A 150 -13.09 -11.79 -31.32
C ILE A 150 -12.88 -12.45 -32.68
N GLU A 151 -11.74 -13.11 -32.91
CA GLU A 151 -11.53 -13.93 -34.11
C GLU A 151 -12.53 -15.08 -34.18
N ARG A 152 -12.77 -15.75 -33.04
CA ARG A 152 -13.68 -16.90 -32.95
C ARG A 152 -15.16 -16.51 -33.07
N LEU A 153 -15.59 -15.42 -32.42
CA LEU A 153 -17.01 -15.10 -32.23
C LEU A 153 -17.46 -13.79 -32.88
N GLY A 154 -16.55 -13.00 -33.47
CA GLY A 154 -16.86 -11.67 -34.02
C GLY A 154 -17.90 -11.70 -35.15
N ALA A 155 -17.81 -12.66 -36.06
CA ALA A 155 -18.80 -12.81 -37.15
C ALA A 155 -20.20 -13.12 -36.61
N GLN A 156 -20.29 -14.04 -35.63
CA GLN A 156 -21.55 -14.41 -35.00
C GLN A 156 -22.13 -13.27 -34.16
N HIS A 157 -21.28 -12.48 -33.50
CA HIS A 157 -21.68 -11.26 -32.81
C HIS A 157 -22.37 -10.27 -33.76
N ILE A 158 -21.77 -10.03 -34.93
CA ILE A 158 -22.32 -9.12 -35.95
C ILE A 158 -23.67 -9.63 -36.47
N GLU A 159 -23.78 -10.92 -36.77
CA GLU A 159 -25.02 -11.52 -37.29
C GLU A 159 -26.17 -11.50 -36.27
N THR A 160 -25.87 -11.81 -35.01
CA THR A 160 -26.90 -12.01 -33.96
C THR A 160 -27.18 -10.78 -33.11
N GLY A 161 -26.27 -9.81 -33.09
CA GLY A 161 -26.30 -8.66 -32.19
C GLY A 161 -26.04 -8.99 -30.71
N LYS A 162 -25.63 -10.24 -30.39
CA LYS A 162 -25.32 -10.67 -29.02
C LYS A 162 -23.89 -10.27 -28.64
N PRO A 163 -23.63 -9.49 -27.58
CA PRO A 163 -22.28 -9.17 -27.16
C PRO A 163 -21.52 -10.42 -26.70
N ILE A 164 -20.20 -10.38 -26.82
CA ILE A 164 -19.31 -11.47 -26.41
C ILE A 164 -18.85 -11.21 -24.98
N VAL A 165 -19.16 -12.09 -24.05
CA VAL A 165 -18.69 -12.02 -22.66
C VAL A 165 -17.61 -13.07 -22.41
N TYR A 166 -16.51 -12.69 -21.76
CA TYR A 166 -15.40 -13.58 -21.47
C TYR A 166 -14.57 -13.08 -20.27
N THR A 167 -13.76 -13.96 -19.69
CA THR A 167 -12.88 -13.65 -18.55
C THR A 167 -11.44 -14.09 -18.82
N SER A 168 -10.54 -13.82 -17.86
CA SER A 168 -9.16 -14.31 -17.81
C SER A 168 -8.87 -14.88 -16.40
N ALA A 169 -7.59 -15.11 -16.10
CA ALA A 169 -7.16 -15.52 -14.76
C ALA A 169 -7.49 -14.47 -13.68
N ASP A 170 -7.40 -13.19 -14.05
CA ASP A 170 -7.76 -12.07 -13.16
C ASP A 170 -9.26 -12.01 -12.84
N SER A 171 -9.60 -11.30 -11.77
CA SER A 171 -10.98 -10.94 -11.40
C SER A 171 -11.57 -9.89 -12.36
N VAL A 172 -11.97 -10.33 -13.56
CA VAL A 172 -12.50 -9.44 -14.61
C VAL A 172 -13.73 -10.02 -15.32
N PHE A 173 -14.63 -9.15 -15.75
CA PHE A 173 -15.73 -9.48 -16.66
C PHE A 173 -15.62 -8.62 -17.92
N GLN A 174 -15.26 -9.22 -19.05
CA GLN A 174 -14.96 -8.49 -20.28
C GLN A 174 -16.12 -8.62 -21.27
N ILE A 175 -16.49 -7.51 -21.91
CA ILE A 175 -17.58 -7.45 -22.89
C ILE A 175 -17.01 -6.90 -24.20
N ALA A 176 -16.93 -7.75 -25.23
CA ALA A 176 -16.52 -7.35 -26.57
C ALA A 176 -17.73 -7.17 -27.49
N ALA A 177 -17.71 -6.07 -28.25
CA ALA A 177 -18.74 -5.75 -29.23
C ALA A 177 -18.18 -4.91 -30.39
N HIS A 178 -18.72 -5.10 -31.59
CA HIS A 178 -18.31 -4.37 -32.77
C HIS A 178 -18.88 -2.95 -32.76
N GLU A 179 -18.05 -1.94 -32.97
CA GLU A 179 -18.45 -0.53 -32.78
C GLU A 179 -19.61 -0.11 -33.69
N GLU A 180 -19.59 -0.50 -34.97
CA GLU A 180 -20.62 -0.11 -35.94
C GLU A 180 -21.94 -0.90 -35.79
N HIS A 181 -21.86 -2.20 -35.47
CA HIS A 181 -23.03 -3.08 -35.44
C HIS A 181 -23.74 -3.10 -34.07
N PHE A 182 -22.99 -2.92 -32.98
CA PHE A 182 -23.55 -2.91 -31.63
C PHE A 182 -23.69 -1.49 -31.06
N GLY A 183 -22.78 -0.59 -31.43
CA GLY A 183 -22.71 0.78 -30.93
C GLY A 183 -21.85 0.92 -29.67
N LEU A 184 -20.91 1.86 -29.68
CA LEU A 184 -20.00 2.11 -28.56
C LEU A 184 -20.73 2.56 -27.28
N ASP A 185 -21.67 3.50 -27.39
CA ASP A 185 -22.47 3.96 -26.25
C ASP A 185 -23.34 2.85 -25.66
N ARG A 186 -23.81 1.92 -26.51
CA ARG A 186 -24.54 0.74 -26.04
C ARG A 186 -23.60 -0.19 -25.27
N LEU A 187 -22.41 -0.44 -25.78
CA LEU A 187 -21.39 -1.24 -25.08
C LEU A 187 -21.09 -0.66 -23.69
N TYR A 188 -20.86 0.65 -23.59
CA TYR A 188 -20.61 1.29 -22.31
C TYR A 188 -21.75 1.12 -21.32
N ARG A 189 -23.00 1.34 -21.74
CA ARG A 189 -24.18 1.12 -20.87
C ARG A 189 -24.30 -0.34 -20.42
N VAL A 190 -23.99 -1.30 -21.28
CA VAL A 190 -23.99 -2.73 -20.91
C VAL A 190 -22.92 -3.00 -19.86
N CYS A 191 -21.73 -2.42 -19.99
CA CYS A 191 -20.67 -2.54 -18.99
C CYS A 191 -21.03 -1.88 -17.65
N GLU A 192 -21.69 -0.72 -17.66
CA GLU A 192 -22.20 -0.07 -16.44
C GLU A 192 -23.22 -0.96 -15.71
N ILE A 193 -24.16 -1.56 -16.45
CA ILE A 193 -25.12 -2.52 -15.90
C ILE A 193 -24.42 -3.75 -15.34
N ALA A 194 -23.47 -4.34 -16.09
CA ALA A 194 -22.70 -5.49 -15.62
C ALA A 194 -21.91 -5.14 -14.35
N ARG A 195 -21.37 -3.92 -14.26
CA ARG A 195 -20.65 -3.46 -13.08
C ARG A 195 -21.54 -3.46 -11.85
N GLU A 196 -22.76 -2.92 -11.96
CA GLU A 196 -23.74 -2.93 -10.88
C GLU A 196 -24.15 -4.35 -10.46
N LEU A 197 -24.38 -5.25 -11.42
CA LEU A 197 -24.75 -6.64 -11.13
C LEU A 197 -23.64 -7.41 -10.41
N LEU A 198 -22.38 -7.03 -10.65
CA LEU A 198 -21.19 -7.69 -10.10
C LEU A 198 -20.64 -7.00 -8.85
N MET A 199 -21.37 -6.05 -8.24
CA MET A 199 -20.89 -5.36 -7.03
C MET A 199 -20.81 -6.33 -5.84
N ASP A 200 -21.87 -7.12 -5.61
CA ASP A 200 -21.94 -8.05 -4.48
C ASP A 200 -20.96 -9.23 -4.64
N ASP A 201 -20.70 -9.65 -5.88
CA ASP A 201 -19.72 -10.69 -6.21
C ASP A 201 -18.28 -10.19 -6.16
N ARG A 202 -18.05 -8.89 -5.90
CA ARG A 202 -16.71 -8.27 -5.81
C ARG A 202 -15.80 -8.62 -7.00
N VAL A 203 -16.31 -8.62 -8.23
CA VAL A 203 -15.44 -8.76 -9.41
C VAL A 203 -14.60 -7.49 -9.58
N GLY A 204 -13.28 -7.58 -9.69
CA GLY A 204 -12.35 -6.45 -9.72
C GLY A 204 -12.67 -5.40 -10.79
N ARG A 205 -12.85 -5.82 -12.05
CA ARG A 205 -13.16 -4.90 -13.16
C ARG A 205 -14.16 -5.45 -14.16
N VAL A 206 -15.03 -4.59 -14.67
CA VAL A 206 -15.75 -4.82 -15.93
C VAL A 206 -15.03 -4.07 -17.05
N ILE A 207 -14.77 -4.71 -18.19
CA ILE A 207 -13.96 -4.09 -19.27
C ILE A 207 -14.74 -4.08 -20.58
N ALA A 208 -14.97 -2.90 -21.13
CA ALA A 208 -15.45 -2.70 -22.49
C ALA A 208 -14.31 -2.97 -23.48
N ARG A 209 -14.53 -3.89 -24.41
CA ARG A 209 -13.58 -4.32 -25.44
C ARG A 209 -14.15 -4.09 -26.85
N PRO A 210 -14.28 -2.82 -27.28
CA PRO A 210 -14.73 -2.54 -28.62
C PRO A 210 -13.74 -3.06 -29.68
N PHE A 211 -14.29 -3.53 -30.80
CA PHE A 211 -13.51 -3.96 -31.95
C PHE A 211 -14.15 -3.50 -33.27
N VAL A 212 -13.37 -3.53 -34.34
CA VAL A 212 -13.75 -3.19 -35.71
C VAL A 212 -13.21 -4.25 -36.68
N GLY A 213 -13.60 -4.14 -37.96
CA GLY A 213 -13.17 -5.04 -39.03
C GLY A 213 -14.21 -6.12 -39.33
N ASP A 214 -13.93 -6.98 -40.29
CA ASP A 214 -14.83 -8.04 -40.73
C ASP A 214 -14.09 -9.38 -40.94
N VAL A 215 -14.79 -10.39 -41.45
CA VAL A 215 -14.22 -11.73 -41.67
C VAL A 215 -13.14 -11.73 -42.76
N ASP A 216 -13.22 -10.79 -43.71
CA ASP A 216 -12.27 -10.71 -44.83
C ASP A 216 -11.02 -9.92 -44.44
N SER A 217 -11.16 -8.85 -43.66
CA SER A 217 -10.06 -8.00 -43.19
C SER A 217 -9.43 -8.45 -41.86
N GLY A 218 -10.14 -9.31 -41.12
CA GLY A 218 -9.84 -9.63 -39.72
C GLY A 218 -10.40 -8.60 -38.74
N PHE A 219 -10.60 -9.02 -37.49
CA PHE A 219 -11.08 -8.18 -36.40
C PHE A 219 -9.92 -7.57 -35.59
N GLN A 220 -10.06 -6.31 -35.19
CA GLN A 220 -9.08 -5.60 -34.38
C GLN A 220 -9.73 -4.83 -33.25
N ARG A 221 -9.19 -4.97 -32.02
CA ARG A 221 -9.62 -4.16 -30.87
C ARG A 221 -9.23 -2.69 -31.06
N THR A 222 -10.09 -1.78 -30.62
CA THR A 222 -9.83 -0.34 -30.73
C THR A 222 -9.27 0.26 -29.44
N GLY A 223 -8.84 1.52 -29.52
CA GLY A 223 -8.42 2.31 -28.37
C GLY A 223 -9.58 2.78 -27.48
N ASN A 224 -10.85 2.55 -27.86
CA ASN A 224 -12.04 2.94 -27.10
C ASN A 224 -12.32 1.99 -25.91
N ARG A 225 -11.32 1.26 -25.45
CA ARG A 225 -11.38 0.46 -24.23
C ARG A 225 -11.79 1.35 -23.05
N ARG A 226 -12.70 0.85 -22.23
CA ARG A 226 -13.07 1.50 -20.96
C ARG A 226 -13.18 0.45 -19.86
N ASP A 227 -12.57 0.74 -18.72
CA ASP A 227 -12.56 -0.14 -17.56
C ASP A 227 -13.45 0.47 -16.47
N TYR A 228 -14.23 -0.39 -15.81
CA TYR A 228 -15.13 -0.06 -14.71
C TYR A 228 -14.66 -0.85 -13.48
N SER A 229 -13.73 -0.25 -12.74
CA SER A 229 -13.14 -0.83 -11.54
C SER A 229 -14.08 -0.75 -10.35
N LEU A 230 -13.92 -1.68 -9.41
CA LEU A 230 -14.44 -1.47 -8.05
C LEU A 230 -13.78 -0.23 -7.43
N GLU A 231 -14.55 0.47 -6.60
CA GLU A 231 -14.00 1.54 -5.76
C GLU A 231 -13.38 0.94 -4.49
N PRO A 232 -12.39 1.61 -3.89
CA PRO A 232 -11.93 1.28 -2.55
C PRO A 232 -13.11 1.19 -1.56
N PRO A 233 -13.16 0.17 -0.69
CA PRO A 233 -14.31 -0.09 0.19
C PRO A 233 -14.49 0.96 1.31
N ALA A 234 -13.49 1.81 1.54
CA ALA A 234 -13.51 2.89 2.52
C ALA A 234 -12.73 4.12 1.99
N PRO A 235 -12.91 5.32 2.59
CA PRO A 235 -12.13 6.50 2.25
C PRO A 235 -10.62 6.27 2.42
N THR A 236 -9.89 6.42 1.32
CA THR A 236 -8.43 6.30 1.25
C THR A 236 -7.74 7.55 1.77
N VAL A 237 -6.41 7.51 1.95
CA VAL A 237 -5.64 8.71 2.26
C VAL A 237 -5.72 9.77 1.15
N LEU A 238 -5.93 9.34 -0.11
CA LEU A 238 -6.16 10.24 -1.26
C LEU A 238 -7.47 11.03 -1.06
N ASP A 239 -8.55 10.36 -0.68
CA ASP A 239 -9.83 11.00 -0.34
C ASP A 239 -9.67 12.02 0.79
N LYS A 240 -9.04 11.61 1.89
CA LYS A 240 -8.84 12.48 3.05
C LYS A 240 -7.99 13.71 2.72
N LEU A 241 -6.98 13.56 1.88
CA LEU A 241 -6.14 14.67 1.45
C LEU A 241 -6.95 15.68 0.63
N LEU A 242 -7.77 15.20 -0.31
CA LEU A 242 -8.67 16.05 -1.10
C LEU A 242 -9.70 16.77 -0.23
N ASP A 243 -10.36 16.05 0.68
CA ASP A 243 -11.36 16.64 1.59
C ASP A 243 -10.75 17.73 2.49
N ALA A 244 -9.46 17.61 2.80
CA ALA A 244 -8.70 18.61 3.55
C ALA A 244 -8.16 19.77 2.67
N GLY A 245 -8.55 19.83 1.40
CA GLY A 245 -8.14 20.88 0.44
C GLY A 245 -6.73 20.70 -0.10
N GLY A 246 -6.16 19.49 -0.05
CA GLY A 246 -4.92 19.14 -0.72
C GLY A 246 -5.12 18.75 -2.19
N GLU A 247 -4.03 18.38 -2.85
CA GLU A 247 -4.02 17.95 -4.26
C GLU A 247 -3.44 16.53 -4.40
N VAL A 248 -4.03 15.72 -5.27
CA VAL A 248 -3.54 14.38 -5.64
C VAL A 248 -3.30 14.36 -7.15
N LEU A 249 -2.03 14.29 -7.54
CA LEU A 249 -1.57 14.15 -8.91
C LEU A 249 -1.30 12.67 -9.19
N ALA A 250 -2.26 12.00 -9.82
CA ALA A 250 -2.19 10.57 -10.16
C ALA A 250 -1.53 10.38 -11.53
N ILE A 251 -0.41 9.67 -11.57
CA ILE A 251 0.42 9.49 -12.76
C ILE A 251 0.38 8.03 -13.21
N GLY A 252 0.17 7.81 -14.51
CA GLY A 252 0.04 6.48 -15.08
C GLY A 252 -1.27 5.82 -14.68
N LYS A 253 -1.19 4.62 -14.09
CA LYS A 253 -2.35 3.78 -13.75
C LYS A 253 -3.06 4.12 -12.45
N ILE A 254 -2.50 5.01 -11.62
CA ILE A 254 -3.09 5.36 -10.31
C ILE A 254 -4.55 5.80 -10.44
N GLY A 255 -4.88 6.64 -11.43
CA GLY A 255 -6.27 7.07 -11.65
C GLY A 255 -7.24 5.89 -11.86
N ASP A 256 -6.86 4.92 -12.69
CA ASP A 256 -7.71 3.76 -13.01
C ASP A 256 -7.81 2.78 -11.83
N ILE A 257 -6.71 2.61 -11.07
CA ILE A 257 -6.60 1.71 -9.91
C ILE A 257 -7.51 2.16 -8.77
N PHE A 258 -7.61 3.47 -8.53
CA PHE A 258 -8.50 4.05 -7.53
C PHE A 258 -9.88 4.42 -8.09
N ALA A 259 -10.25 3.96 -9.29
CA ALA A 259 -11.51 4.30 -9.95
C ALA A 259 -11.77 5.83 -10.03
N HIS A 260 -10.69 6.61 -10.16
CA HIS A 260 -10.65 8.08 -10.12
C HIS A 260 -11.15 8.73 -8.82
N ARG A 261 -11.37 7.94 -7.77
CA ARG A 261 -11.70 8.41 -6.44
C ARG A 261 -10.45 8.96 -5.74
N GLY A 262 -10.61 10.06 -4.99
CA GLY A 262 -9.49 10.69 -4.30
C GLY A 262 -8.47 11.40 -5.21
N VAL A 263 -8.73 11.55 -6.52
CA VAL A 263 -7.76 12.10 -7.49
C VAL A 263 -8.15 13.51 -7.96
N SER A 264 -7.23 14.48 -7.87
CA SER A 264 -7.43 15.83 -8.43
C SER A 264 -7.15 15.89 -9.92
N ARG A 265 -6.03 15.30 -10.35
CA ARG A 265 -5.52 15.37 -11.71
C ARG A 265 -4.97 14.01 -12.12
N VAL A 266 -5.37 13.55 -13.31
CA VAL A 266 -4.82 12.35 -13.94
C VAL A 266 -3.82 12.77 -15.02
N ILE A 267 -2.58 12.33 -14.89
CA ILE A 267 -1.49 12.58 -15.84
C ILE A 267 -1.17 11.25 -16.53
N LYS A 268 -1.44 11.18 -17.83
CA LYS A 268 -1.19 9.98 -18.64
C LYS A 268 0.21 10.04 -19.23
N ALA A 269 0.95 8.94 -19.08
CA ALA A 269 2.21 8.68 -19.75
C ALA A 269 2.34 7.16 -19.93
N ASP A 270 3.06 6.74 -20.97
CA ASP A 270 3.24 5.33 -21.30
C ASP A 270 4.72 4.97 -21.25
N GLY A 271 5.05 3.93 -20.49
CA GLY A 271 6.41 3.47 -20.26
C GLY A 271 7.11 4.16 -19.07
N ASN A 272 7.95 3.41 -18.36
CA ASN A 272 8.58 3.87 -17.11
C ASN A 272 9.38 5.16 -17.27
N GLU A 273 10.11 5.36 -18.37
CA GLU A 273 10.85 6.61 -18.62
C GLU A 273 9.92 7.82 -18.73
N ALA A 274 8.81 7.70 -19.48
CA ALA A 274 7.85 8.79 -19.62
C ALA A 274 7.08 9.04 -18.32
N LEU A 275 6.84 8.00 -17.52
CA LEU A 275 6.22 8.11 -16.19
C LEU A 275 7.15 8.82 -15.19
N VAL A 276 8.47 8.58 -15.25
CA VAL A 276 9.46 9.35 -14.47
C VAL A 276 9.47 10.80 -14.92
N ASP A 277 9.50 11.09 -16.22
CA ASP A 277 9.45 12.47 -16.73
C ASP A 277 8.17 13.20 -16.29
N ALA A 278 7.02 12.52 -16.35
CA ALA A 278 5.75 13.04 -15.84
C ALA A 278 5.78 13.29 -14.32
N THR A 279 6.47 12.42 -13.56
CA THR A 279 6.67 12.58 -12.12
C THR A 279 7.48 13.82 -11.81
N LEU A 280 8.60 14.04 -12.51
CA LEU A 280 9.45 15.21 -12.33
C LEU A 280 8.69 16.51 -12.67
N ALA A 281 7.93 16.51 -13.77
CA ALA A 281 7.09 17.65 -14.14
C ALA A 281 5.98 17.91 -13.10
N ALA A 282 5.34 16.86 -12.59
CA ALA A 282 4.34 16.97 -11.53
C ALA A 282 4.94 17.50 -10.23
N MET A 283 6.17 17.11 -9.89
CA MET A 283 6.90 17.69 -8.76
C MET A 283 7.18 19.18 -8.97
N ASP A 284 7.51 19.62 -10.17
CA ASP A 284 7.76 21.04 -10.44
C ASP A 284 6.47 21.88 -10.36
N GLU A 285 5.33 21.31 -10.77
CA GLU A 285 4.01 21.95 -10.74
C GLU A 285 3.30 21.89 -9.39
N ALA A 286 3.56 20.85 -8.59
CA ALA A 286 2.84 20.59 -7.36
C ALA A 286 2.96 21.73 -6.34
N GLY A 287 1.79 22.15 -5.86
CA GLY A 287 1.67 23.16 -4.81
C GLY A 287 2.07 22.63 -3.44
N GLU A 288 1.67 23.39 -2.41
CA GLU A 288 1.76 22.93 -1.03
C GLU A 288 0.68 21.85 -0.78
N ARG A 289 0.92 20.95 0.18
CA ARG A 289 -0.06 19.91 0.58
C ARG A 289 -0.52 19.03 -0.61
N SER A 290 0.44 18.55 -1.39
CA SER A 290 0.20 17.76 -2.60
C SER A 290 0.82 16.37 -2.50
N LEU A 291 0.12 15.36 -3.05
CA LEU A 291 0.60 14.01 -3.23
C LEU A 291 0.83 13.77 -4.72
N VAL A 292 2.08 13.52 -5.12
CA VAL A 292 2.44 13.00 -6.44
C VAL A 292 2.51 11.48 -6.30
N PHE A 293 1.62 10.77 -6.98
CA PHE A 293 1.50 9.32 -6.87
C PHE A 293 1.65 8.69 -8.26
N THR A 294 2.71 7.91 -8.45
CA THR A 294 3.07 7.30 -9.73
C THR A 294 3.08 5.78 -9.62
N ASN A 295 2.48 5.10 -10.60
CA ASN A 295 2.67 3.67 -10.79
C ASN A 295 3.57 3.40 -12.02
N LEU A 296 4.70 2.73 -11.82
CA LEU A 296 5.69 2.34 -12.85
C LEU A 296 5.39 0.90 -13.34
N VAL A 297 4.38 0.79 -14.21
CA VAL A 297 3.73 -0.48 -14.58
C VAL A 297 4.56 -1.42 -15.46
N ASP A 298 5.64 -0.95 -16.11
CA ASP A 298 6.36 -1.80 -17.08
C ASP A 298 7.00 -3.02 -16.41
N PHE A 299 7.42 -2.89 -15.15
CA PHE A 299 7.99 -3.97 -14.34
C PHE A 299 7.09 -5.20 -14.35
N ASP A 300 5.80 -5.01 -14.08
CA ASP A 300 4.80 -6.07 -14.08
C ASP A 300 4.40 -6.51 -15.50
N MET A 301 3.87 -5.58 -16.29
CA MET A 301 3.19 -5.87 -17.56
C MET A 301 4.14 -6.32 -18.68
N LEU A 302 5.37 -5.79 -18.72
CA LEU A 302 6.33 -6.10 -19.76
C LEU A 302 7.31 -7.20 -19.36
N TYR A 303 7.60 -7.36 -18.06
CA TYR A 303 8.68 -8.25 -17.61
C TYR A 303 8.22 -9.35 -16.65
N GLY A 304 7.53 -9.01 -15.55
CA GLY A 304 7.05 -9.95 -14.53
C GLY A 304 6.15 -11.04 -15.12
N HIS A 305 4.97 -10.66 -15.63
CA HIS A 305 4.01 -11.58 -16.25
C HIS A 305 4.59 -12.34 -17.46
N ARG A 306 5.58 -11.76 -18.15
CA ARG A 306 6.23 -12.38 -19.32
C ARG A 306 7.40 -13.28 -18.95
N ARG A 307 7.75 -13.34 -17.66
CA ARG A 307 8.90 -14.11 -17.14
C ARG A 307 10.21 -13.72 -17.86
N ASP A 308 10.38 -12.42 -18.11
CA ASP A 308 11.57 -11.84 -18.75
C ASP A 308 12.51 -11.24 -17.70
N THR A 309 13.32 -12.10 -17.08
CA THR A 309 14.28 -11.71 -16.04
C THR A 309 15.33 -10.71 -16.55
N ALA A 310 15.77 -10.83 -17.80
CA ALA A 310 16.77 -9.92 -18.37
C ALA A 310 16.21 -8.51 -18.56
N GLY A 311 14.99 -8.43 -19.12
CA GLY A 311 14.26 -7.18 -19.30
C GLY A 311 13.94 -6.51 -17.97
N TYR A 312 13.49 -7.28 -16.96
CA TYR A 312 13.20 -6.76 -15.62
C TYR A 312 14.46 -6.12 -15.01
N ALA A 313 15.58 -6.84 -15.00
CA ALA A 313 16.84 -6.33 -14.48
C ALA A 313 17.30 -5.05 -15.21
N ALA A 314 17.18 -4.99 -16.54
CA ALA A 314 17.53 -3.80 -17.32
C ALA A 314 16.62 -2.61 -17.01
N ALA A 315 15.33 -2.85 -16.79
CA ALA A 315 14.36 -1.81 -16.41
C ALA A 315 14.64 -1.26 -15.01
N LEU A 316 15.01 -2.11 -14.04
CA LEU A 316 15.39 -1.67 -12.69
C LEU A 316 16.64 -0.79 -12.73
N GLU A 317 17.67 -1.18 -13.49
CA GLU A 317 18.88 -0.37 -13.67
C GLU A 317 18.60 0.95 -14.41
N ALA A 318 17.62 0.97 -15.33
CA ALA A 318 17.19 2.21 -15.98
C ALA A 318 16.53 3.17 -15.01
N PHE A 319 15.59 2.68 -14.20
CA PHE A 319 14.97 3.47 -13.15
C PHE A 319 15.98 3.96 -12.11
N ASP A 320 16.87 3.09 -11.64
CA ASP A 320 17.89 3.45 -10.63
C ASP A 320 18.79 4.60 -11.10
N ARG A 321 19.14 4.66 -12.40
CA ARG A 321 19.91 5.78 -12.97
C ARG A 321 19.16 7.11 -12.95
N ARG A 322 17.83 7.10 -13.03
CA ARG A 322 16.97 8.30 -12.99
C ARG A 322 16.64 8.75 -11.57
N LEU A 323 16.72 7.87 -10.58
CA LEU A 323 16.35 8.15 -9.19
C LEU A 323 17.02 9.41 -8.59
N PRO A 324 18.31 9.72 -8.85
CA PRO A 324 18.92 10.97 -8.38
C PRO A 324 18.14 12.24 -8.78
N GLU A 325 17.53 12.25 -9.96
CA GLU A 325 16.79 13.41 -10.46
C GLU A 325 15.51 13.68 -9.64
N ILE A 326 14.89 12.63 -9.11
CA ILE A 326 13.74 12.73 -8.19
C ILE A 326 14.22 13.27 -6.85
N ILE A 327 15.29 12.68 -6.29
CA ILE A 327 15.85 13.07 -4.99
C ILE A 327 16.29 14.54 -4.99
N GLU A 328 16.94 15.01 -6.05
CA GLU A 328 17.39 16.41 -6.19
C GLU A 328 16.25 17.43 -6.26
N ARG A 329 15.02 17.01 -6.58
CA ARG A 329 13.83 17.87 -6.65
C ARG A 329 13.01 17.89 -5.35
N LEU A 330 13.43 17.13 -4.34
CA LEU A 330 12.79 17.16 -3.02
C LEU A 330 13.05 18.49 -2.32
N ARG A 331 11.99 19.04 -1.71
CA ARG A 331 12.06 20.18 -0.80
C ARG A 331 12.35 19.66 0.62
N PRO A 332 12.82 20.51 1.56
CA PRO A 332 13.23 20.07 2.89
C PRO A 332 12.18 19.30 3.71
N ASP A 333 10.89 19.62 3.51
CA ASP A 333 9.78 18.99 4.23
C ASP A 333 9.08 17.91 3.39
N ASP A 334 9.58 17.56 2.21
CA ASP A 334 8.97 16.52 1.39
C ASP A 334 9.21 15.13 1.98
N LEU A 335 8.31 14.21 1.66
CA LEU A 335 8.44 12.78 1.92
C LEU A 335 8.51 12.05 0.57
N LEU A 336 9.60 11.34 0.32
CA LEU A 336 9.71 10.37 -0.78
C LEU A 336 9.49 8.97 -0.24
N ILE A 337 8.63 8.19 -0.89
CA ILE A 337 8.43 6.77 -0.64
C ILE A 337 8.55 6.02 -1.97
N LEU A 338 9.50 5.10 -2.07
CA LEU A 338 9.56 4.08 -3.11
C LEU A 338 9.04 2.78 -2.54
N VAL A 339 8.11 2.15 -3.24
CA VAL A 339 7.37 0.99 -2.74
C VAL A 339 6.99 0.06 -3.89
N ALA A 340 6.51 -1.14 -3.62
CA ALA A 340 5.83 -2.00 -4.59
C ALA A 340 4.43 -2.33 -4.08
N ASP A 341 3.62 -3.06 -4.85
CA ASP A 341 2.25 -3.43 -4.47
C ASP A 341 2.04 -4.95 -4.38
N HIS A 342 2.96 -5.74 -4.94
CA HIS A 342 3.07 -7.20 -4.79
C HIS A 342 4.43 -7.64 -5.38
N GLY A 343 4.65 -8.95 -5.49
CA GLY A 343 5.71 -9.54 -6.31
C GLY A 343 5.20 -9.99 -7.68
N CYS A 344 6.11 -10.14 -8.65
CA CYS A 344 5.88 -10.95 -9.85
C CYS A 344 7.22 -11.51 -10.35
N ASP A 345 7.68 -12.54 -9.64
CA ASP A 345 9.00 -13.12 -9.84
C ASP A 345 9.13 -13.69 -11.27
N PRO A 346 10.02 -13.13 -12.11
CA PRO A 346 10.10 -13.52 -13.52
C PRO A 346 10.71 -14.91 -13.72
N SER A 347 11.22 -15.55 -12.67
CA SER A 347 11.71 -16.94 -12.72
C SER A 347 10.69 -17.96 -12.20
N PHE A 348 9.59 -17.50 -11.59
CA PHE A 348 8.60 -18.37 -10.95
C PHE A 348 7.68 -19.04 -11.97
N GLU A 349 7.05 -20.14 -11.56
CA GLU A 349 6.17 -20.88 -12.46
C GLU A 349 4.89 -20.10 -12.82
N GLY A 350 4.24 -20.49 -13.91
CA GLY A 350 3.05 -19.82 -14.43
C GLY A 350 3.35 -18.41 -14.91
N SER A 351 2.32 -17.55 -14.89
CA SER A 351 2.39 -16.16 -15.34
C SER A 351 1.62 -15.21 -14.43
N ASP A 352 1.32 -15.63 -13.20
CA ASP A 352 0.58 -14.85 -12.20
C ASP A 352 1.55 -14.08 -11.29
N HIS A 353 1.02 -13.12 -10.52
CA HIS A 353 1.76 -12.42 -9.47
C HIS A 353 2.25 -13.40 -8.40
N THR A 354 3.23 -12.97 -7.61
CA THR A 354 3.77 -13.74 -6.47
C THR A 354 3.53 -13.00 -5.16
N ARG A 355 3.06 -13.75 -4.15
CA ARG A 355 2.81 -13.23 -2.80
C ARG A 355 4.14 -13.02 -2.05
N GLU A 356 4.64 -11.79 -2.10
CA GLU A 356 5.94 -11.40 -1.56
C GLU A 356 5.84 -10.24 -0.58
N PHE A 357 6.87 -10.09 0.27
CA PHE A 357 7.16 -8.81 0.89
C PHE A 357 7.48 -7.78 -0.19
N ILE A 358 7.10 -6.53 0.04
CA ILE A 358 7.50 -5.38 -0.78
C ILE A 358 8.58 -4.56 -0.07
N PRO A 359 9.48 -3.89 -0.81
CA PRO A 359 10.36 -2.90 -0.21
C PRO A 359 9.56 -1.63 0.14
N VAL A 360 9.89 -1.00 1.26
CA VAL A 360 9.46 0.37 1.59
C VAL A 360 10.72 1.18 1.83
N LEU A 361 11.08 2.06 0.90
CA LEU A 361 12.26 2.92 0.99
C LEU A 361 11.80 4.37 1.10
N ALA A 362 12.24 5.06 2.15
CA ALA A 362 11.75 6.39 2.46
C ALA A 362 12.88 7.39 2.74
N LEU A 363 12.64 8.65 2.36
CA LEU A 363 13.56 9.76 2.59
C LEU A 363 12.77 11.05 2.82
N GLY A 364 13.33 11.94 3.65
CA GLY A 364 12.70 13.23 3.97
C GLY A 364 11.78 13.19 5.20
N ALA A 365 10.98 14.23 5.40
CA ALA A 365 10.07 14.40 6.56
C ALA A 365 10.71 14.18 7.95
N GLY A 366 12.03 14.38 8.08
CA GLY A 366 12.76 14.13 9.33
C GLY A 366 13.02 12.67 9.66
N LEU A 367 12.76 11.73 8.72
CA LEU A 367 13.09 10.32 8.89
C LEU A 367 14.62 10.14 9.04
N PRO A 368 15.09 9.46 10.09
CA PRO A 368 16.49 9.06 10.18
C PRO A 368 16.77 7.89 9.22
N ALA A 369 18.00 7.81 8.71
CA ALA A 369 18.45 6.63 7.98
C ALA A 369 18.50 5.41 8.90
N GLY A 370 18.06 4.26 8.42
CA GLY A 370 18.01 3.03 9.22
C GLY A 370 16.85 2.10 8.89
N SER A 371 16.88 0.91 9.49
CA SER A 371 15.77 -0.04 9.39
C SER A 371 14.55 0.47 10.17
N LEU A 372 13.40 0.43 9.51
CA LEU A 372 12.06 0.60 10.05
C LEU A 372 11.41 -0.74 10.41
N GLY A 373 12.19 -1.83 10.30
CA GLY A 373 11.81 -3.20 10.57
C GLY A 373 10.78 -3.77 9.59
N ARG A 374 10.21 -4.90 9.97
CA ARG A 374 9.07 -5.50 9.27
C ARG A 374 7.83 -4.66 9.49
N ARG A 375 7.09 -4.39 8.40
CA ARG A 375 5.75 -3.79 8.45
C ARG A 375 4.72 -4.89 8.25
N GLU A 376 3.71 -4.94 9.11
CA GLU A 376 2.68 -5.99 9.07
C GLU A 376 1.55 -5.69 8.07
N SER A 377 1.57 -4.51 7.44
CA SER A 377 0.60 -4.10 6.44
C SER A 377 1.19 -3.00 5.55
N PHE A 378 0.75 -2.95 4.28
CA PHE A 378 1.07 -1.84 3.39
C PHE A 378 0.38 -0.54 3.82
N ALA A 379 -0.68 -0.64 4.64
CA ALA A 379 -1.44 0.48 5.19
C ALA A 379 -0.60 1.43 6.04
N ASP A 380 0.57 0.99 6.47
CA ASP A 380 1.56 1.82 7.15
C ASP A 380 2.01 3.00 6.27
N VAL A 381 2.04 2.84 4.94
CA VAL A 381 2.29 3.94 3.99
C VAL A 381 1.15 4.97 4.06
N GLY A 382 -0.10 4.52 3.96
CA GLY A 382 -1.27 5.39 4.02
C GLY A 382 -1.39 6.13 5.35
N GLN A 383 -1.12 5.45 6.47
CA GLN A 383 -1.09 6.07 7.80
C GLN A 383 0.06 7.07 7.96
N THR A 384 1.23 6.78 7.38
CA THR A 384 2.38 7.71 7.35
C THR A 384 2.03 8.97 6.55
N LEU A 385 1.41 8.82 5.38
CA LEU A 385 0.93 9.95 4.57
C LEU A 385 -0.13 10.77 5.32
N ALA A 386 -1.07 10.10 6.01
CA ALA A 386 -2.07 10.79 6.82
C ALA A 386 -1.42 11.65 7.93
N GLU A 387 -0.40 11.12 8.61
CA GLU A 387 0.34 11.88 9.62
C GLU A 387 1.14 13.04 9.00
N HIS A 388 1.83 12.80 7.89
CA HIS A 388 2.62 13.81 7.17
C HIS A 388 1.79 15.04 6.76
N PHE A 389 0.56 14.81 6.29
CA PHE A 389 -0.35 15.87 5.86
C PHE A 389 -1.26 16.40 6.99
N GLY A 390 -1.11 15.90 8.22
CA GLY A 390 -1.93 16.28 9.37
C GLY A 390 -3.42 15.97 9.17
N LEU A 391 -3.73 14.82 8.56
CA LEU A 391 -5.07 14.33 8.27
C LEU A 391 -5.61 13.49 9.45
N PRO A 392 -6.93 13.26 9.52
CA PRO A 392 -7.48 12.24 10.42
C PRO A 392 -6.81 10.88 10.18
N PRO A 393 -6.53 10.11 11.24
CA PRO A 393 -5.87 8.80 11.14
C PRO A 393 -6.64 7.85 10.23
N MET A 394 -5.93 6.93 9.59
CA MET A 394 -6.50 5.78 8.89
C MET A 394 -7.00 4.74 9.89
N ASP A 395 -7.93 3.89 9.45
CA ASP A 395 -8.46 2.79 10.28
C ASP A 395 -7.46 1.62 10.37
N ALA A 396 -6.53 1.55 9.41
CA ALA A 396 -5.45 0.57 9.36
C ALA A 396 -4.10 1.24 9.12
N GLY A 397 -3.06 0.59 9.60
CA GLY A 397 -1.67 0.98 9.43
C GLY A 397 -1.09 1.73 10.63
N LEU A 398 0.23 1.72 10.71
CA LEU A 398 1.04 2.41 11.70
C LEU A 398 2.04 3.31 10.97
N SER A 399 2.06 4.57 11.35
CA SER A 399 3.02 5.52 10.81
C SER A 399 4.44 5.11 11.18
N PHE A 400 5.36 5.27 10.25
CA PHE A 400 6.80 5.11 10.49
C PHE A 400 7.53 6.46 10.60
N LEU A 401 6.81 7.59 10.64
CA LEU A 401 7.42 8.88 10.95
C LEU A 401 7.82 8.96 12.42
N PRO A 402 8.93 9.66 12.75
CA PRO A 402 9.23 10.00 14.12
C PRO A 402 8.13 10.90 14.70
N LEU A 403 7.92 10.79 16.01
CA LEU A 403 7.07 11.72 16.73
C LEU A 403 7.50 13.17 16.44
N ALA A 404 6.53 14.02 16.06
CA ALA A 404 6.77 15.40 15.69
C ALA A 404 7.72 16.11 16.67
N LYS A 405 8.73 16.83 16.14
CA LYS A 405 9.82 17.44 16.91
C LYS A 405 9.37 18.19 18.16
N ALA A 406 8.30 18.98 18.08
CA ALA A 406 7.78 19.74 19.22
C ALA A 406 7.28 18.82 20.37
N ARG A 407 6.69 17.66 20.02
CA ARG A 407 6.22 16.65 20.97
C ARG A 407 7.37 15.86 21.57
N LEU A 408 8.38 15.52 20.75
CA LEU A 408 9.61 14.90 21.24
C LEU A 408 10.36 15.83 22.22
N GLU A 409 10.52 17.11 21.89
CA GLU A 409 11.11 18.11 22.79
C GLU A 409 10.33 18.24 24.10
N GLN A 410 9.00 18.13 24.04
CA GLN A 410 8.15 18.12 25.23
C GLN A 410 8.41 16.88 26.10
N LEU A 411 8.50 15.69 25.50
CA LEU A 411 8.85 14.44 26.19
C LEU A 411 10.22 14.52 26.87
N HIS A 412 11.25 15.02 26.17
CA HIS A 412 12.56 15.22 26.78
C HIS A 412 12.51 16.15 27.98
N LYS A 413 11.85 17.31 27.86
CA LYS A 413 11.70 18.26 28.99
C LYS A 413 10.96 17.65 30.18
N LEU A 414 9.97 16.80 29.95
CA LEU A 414 9.25 16.09 31.01
C LEU A 414 10.17 15.07 31.68
N ARG A 415 10.90 14.28 30.89
CA ARG A 415 11.82 13.25 31.39
C ARG A 415 12.93 13.87 32.25
N ASP A 416 13.49 14.99 31.80
CA ASP A 416 14.55 15.71 32.51
C ASP A 416 14.07 16.35 33.83
N ARG A 417 12.74 16.46 34.03
CA ARG A 417 12.10 16.92 35.26
C ARG A 417 11.60 15.79 36.15
N ALA A 418 11.74 14.53 35.73
CA ALA A 418 11.35 13.39 36.54
C ALA A 418 12.07 13.40 37.90
N TYR A 419 11.34 13.12 38.96
CA TYR A 419 11.91 13.02 40.30
C TYR A 419 12.20 11.56 40.61
N ALA A 420 13.42 11.10 40.31
CA ALA A 420 13.82 9.71 40.50
C ALA A 420 15.15 9.56 41.26
N PRO A 421 15.27 10.06 42.51
CA PRO A 421 16.53 10.05 43.26
C PRO A 421 16.97 8.65 43.72
N TYR A 422 16.09 7.64 43.70
CA TYR A 422 16.42 6.30 44.19
C TYR A 422 16.86 5.38 43.05
N SER A 423 16.11 5.35 41.94
CA SER A 423 16.47 4.50 40.80
C SER A 423 17.38 5.17 39.77
N GLY A 424 17.34 6.51 39.66
CA GLY A 424 17.92 7.25 38.55
C GLY A 424 17.24 6.98 37.19
N PHE A 425 16.12 6.24 37.16
CA PHE A 425 15.43 5.85 35.94
C PHE A 425 14.31 6.85 35.62
N THR A 426 14.59 7.79 34.71
CA THR A 426 13.68 8.88 34.36
C THR A 426 12.84 8.54 33.12
N VAL A 427 11.53 8.60 33.27
CA VAL A 427 10.54 8.26 32.25
C VAL A 427 9.58 9.43 32.05
N ALA A 428 9.20 9.68 30.80
CA ALA A 428 8.13 10.59 30.43
C ALA A 428 7.06 9.88 29.62
N ALA A 429 5.83 10.35 29.75
CA ALA A 429 4.69 9.91 28.95
C ALA A 429 3.97 11.12 28.37
N LEU A 430 3.48 10.99 27.14
CA LEU A 430 2.69 12.00 26.46
C LEU A 430 1.45 11.36 25.85
N ILE A 431 0.29 11.74 26.35
CA ILE A 431 -1.03 11.24 25.96
C ILE A 431 -1.63 12.18 24.93
N GLU A 432 -2.06 11.63 23.80
CA GLU A 432 -2.99 12.30 22.87
C GLU A 432 -4.41 11.83 23.19
N THR A 433 -5.32 12.79 23.33
CA THR A 433 -6.76 12.54 23.53
C THR A 433 -7.49 12.42 22.19
N ARG A 434 -8.72 11.91 22.21
CA ARG A 434 -9.56 11.86 20.99
C ARG A 434 -9.90 13.24 20.42
N ASN A 435 -9.83 14.29 21.25
CA ASN A 435 -10.00 15.68 20.82
C ASN A 435 -8.70 16.30 20.25
N GLY A 436 -7.60 15.54 20.16
CA GLY A 436 -6.31 16.02 19.65
C GLY A 436 -5.50 16.86 20.64
N HIS A 437 -5.95 16.97 21.90
CA HIS A 437 -5.18 17.61 22.97
C HIS A 437 -4.12 16.68 23.54
N TRP A 438 -3.01 17.25 23.99
CA TRP A 438 -1.83 16.52 24.43
C TRP A 438 -1.48 16.80 25.90
N PHE A 439 -1.30 15.76 26.71
CA PHE A 439 -1.02 15.86 28.15
C PHE A 439 0.21 15.05 28.53
N GLY A 440 1.08 15.65 29.32
CA GLY A 440 2.39 15.08 29.67
C GLY A 440 2.54 14.77 31.14
N GLY A 441 3.31 13.72 31.43
CA GLY A 441 3.67 13.30 32.77
C GLY A 441 5.10 12.78 32.85
N CYS A 442 5.65 12.76 34.05
CA CYS A 442 6.93 12.13 34.37
C CYS A 442 6.80 11.31 35.66
N ASN A 443 7.71 10.37 35.88
CA ASN A 443 7.69 9.59 37.11
C ASN A 443 8.16 10.39 38.33
N VAL A 444 7.52 10.13 39.47
CA VAL A 444 7.80 10.77 40.77
C VAL A 444 7.98 9.68 41.82
N GLU A 445 9.21 9.52 42.30
CA GLU A 445 9.54 8.55 43.32
C GLU A 445 9.33 9.08 44.74
N THR A 446 9.00 8.18 45.65
CA THR A 446 8.83 8.51 47.06
C THR A 446 9.57 7.51 47.94
N ALA A 447 10.03 7.96 49.12
CA ALA A 447 10.81 7.14 50.06
C ALA A 447 10.09 5.86 50.54
N HIS A 448 8.75 5.85 50.48
CA HIS A 448 7.93 4.71 50.90
C HIS A 448 7.56 3.77 49.74
N TYR A 449 8.22 3.92 48.59
CA TYR A 449 8.11 3.07 47.41
C TYR A 449 6.73 3.04 46.72
N LYS A 450 5.77 3.89 47.13
CA LYS A 450 4.56 4.16 46.35
C LYS A 450 4.81 5.34 45.41
N SER A 451 5.66 5.09 44.43
CA SER A 451 5.99 6.06 43.38
C SER A 451 4.87 6.15 42.35
N VAL A 452 4.79 7.26 41.62
CA VAL A 452 3.85 7.44 40.50
C VAL A 452 4.61 7.34 39.20
N CYS A 453 4.14 6.51 38.28
CA CYS A 453 4.70 6.36 36.94
C CYS A 453 4.32 7.53 36.02
N ALA A 454 5.05 7.70 34.92
CA ALA A 454 4.86 8.84 34.02
C ALA A 454 3.47 8.87 33.38
N GLU A 455 2.94 7.70 33.03
CA GLU A 455 1.62 7.47 32.45
C GLU A 455 0.52 7.89 33.42
N ALA A 456 0.60 7.46 34.69
CA ALA A 456 -0.35 7.86 35.73
C ALA A 456 -0.32 9.38 35.99
N SER A 457 0.86 10.00 35.95
CA SER A 457 1.00 11.46 36.01
C SER A 457 0.34 12.15 34.81
N ALA A 458 0.53 11.63 33.60
CA ALA A 458 -0.06 12.17 32.38
C ALA A 458 -1.59 12.05 32.38
N ILE A 459 -2.13 10.91 32.82
CA ILE A 459 -3.57 10.70 33.04
C ILE A 459 -4.12 11.72 34.03
N SER A 460 -3.41 11.93 35.15
CA SER A 460 -3.83 12.92 36.16
C SER A 460 -3.91 14.33 35.56
N ALA A 461 -2.94 14.72 34.73
CA ALA A 461 -2.94 16.00 34.03
C ALA A 461 -4.09 16.12 33.02
N MET A 462 -4.35 15.06 32.25
CA MET A 462 -5.47 14.98 31.31
C MET A 462 -6.82 15.16 32.02
N ILE A 463 -7.06 14.39 33.08
CA ILE A 463 -8.32 14.44 33.86
C ILE A 463 -8.50 15.80 34.52
N ALA A 464 -7.43 16.38 35.08
CA ALA A 464 -7.47 17.71 35.68
C ALA A 464 -7.84 18.82 34.65
N ALA A 465 -7.52 18.60 33.37
CA ALA A 465 -7.89 19.50 32.28
C ALA A 465 -9.32 19.25 31.75
N GLY A 466 -10.03 18.24 32.27
CA GLY A 466 -11.41 17.91 31.88
C GLY A 466 -11.53 16.86 30.77
N GLU A 467 -10.42 16.37 30.25
CA GLU A 467 -10.37 15.33 29.20
C GLU A 467 -10.40 13.93 29.82
N ARG A 468 -11.05 12.97 29.15
CA ARG A 468 -11.29 11.62 29.70
C ARG A 468 -11.02 10.46 28.75
N GLU A 469 -10.77 10.74 27.47
CA GLU A 469 -10.63 9.70 26.44
C GLU A 469 -9.27 9.79 25.76
N ILE A 470 -8.44 8.79 26.05
CA ILE A 470 -7.12 8.59 25.44
C ILE A 470 -7.29 7.98 24.06
N ARG A 471 -6.56 8.54 23.09
CA ARG A 471 -6.38 7.97 21.76
C ARG A 471 -5.12 7.12 21.68
N ARG A 472 -3.98 7.67 22.10
CA ARG A 472 -2.68 6.99 22.15
C ARG A 472 -1.75 7.61 23.18
N VAL A 473 -0.74 6.86 23.59
CA VAL A 473 0.29 7.31 24.52
C VAL A 473 1.68 7.04 23.95
N HIS A 474 2.59 7.98 24.15
CA HIS A 474 4.01 7.86 23.80
C HIS A 474 4.83 7.84 25.08
N ILE A 475 5.69 6.84 25.23
CA ILE A 475 6.51 6.64 26.42
C ILE A 475 7.98 6.73 26.02
N LEU A 476 8.72 7.58 26.72
CA LEU A 476 10.16 7.79 26.52
C LEU A 476 10.92 7.48 27.81
N ALA A 477 11.83 6.52 27.72
CA ALA A 477 12.72 6.15 28.82
C ALA A 477 14.13 6.76 28.65
N PRO A 478 15.04 6.60 29.64
CA PRO A 478 16.39 7.11 29.53
C PRO A 478 17.24 6.20 28.64
N GLY A 479 18.06 6.81 27.79
CA GLY A 479 19.01 6.08 26.93
C GLY A 479 18.36 5.24 25.82
N GLY A 480 17.12 5.54 25.42
CA GLY A 480 16.41 4.79 24.38
C GLY A 480 16.06 3.35 24.78
N ARG A 481 16.11 3.04 26.08
CA ARG A 481 15.73 1.73 26.59
C ARG A 481 14.22 1.54 26.47
N LEU A 482 13.81 0.35 26.08
CA LEU A 482 12.40 -0.05 26.15
C LEU A 482 11.91 -0.02 27.60
N CYS A 483 10.79 0.67 27.81
CA CYS A 483 10.10 0.74 29.10
C CYS A 483 8.60 0.60 28.86
N ALA A 484 8.13 -0.64 28.83
CA ALA A 484 6.70 -0.92 28.78
C ALA A 484 6.01 -0.43 30.08
N PRO A 485 4.76 0.04 30.01
CA PRO A 485 4.01 0.47 31.19
C PRO A 485 3.89 -0.67 32.21
N CYS A 486 3.91 -0.34 33.50
CA CYS A 486 3.69 -1.32 34.58
C CYS A 486 2.22 -1.80 34.61
N GLY A 487 1.93 -2.89 35.33
CA GLY A 487 0.56 -3.44 35.41
C GLY A 487 -0.50 -2.42 35.86
N ASP A 488 -0.20 -1.60 36.86
CA ASP A 488 -1.12 -0.53 37.32
C ASP A 488 -1.36 0.52 36.23
N CYS A 489 -0.31 0.93 35.50
CA CYS A 489 -0.47 1.89 34.40
C CYS A 489 -1.21 1.29 33.21
N ARG A 490 -1.04 0.01 32.92
CA ARG A 490 -1.82 -0.66 31.87
C ARG A 490 -3.31 -0.64 32.20
N GLN A 491 -3.67 -0.95 33.45
CA GLN A 491 -5.06 -0.91 33.92
C GLN A 491 -5.63 0.51 33.83
N ARG A 492 -4.87 1.53 34.25
CA ARG A 492 -5.29 2.94 34.15
C ARG A 492 -5.45 3.40 32.71
N LEU A 493 -4.51 3.06 31.83
CA LEU A 493 -4.58 3.43 30.43
C LEU A 493 -5.83 2.81 29.79
N LEU A 494 -6.10 1.54 30.06
CA LEU A 494 -7.31 0.86 29.57
C LEU A 494 -8.60 1.53 30.08
N GLU A 495 -8.67 1.90 31.37
CA GLU A 495 -9.85 2.57 31.96
C GLU A 495 -10.25 3.84 31.21
N PHE A 496 -9.26 4.63 30.77
CA PHE A 496 -9.49 5.91 30.08
C PHE A 496 -9.35 5.78 28.56
N SER A 497 -9.38 4.58 28.02
CA SER A 497 -9.22 4.32 26.58
C SER A 497 -10.12 3.19 26.09
N GLY A 498 -10.12 2.96 24.77
CA GLY A 498 -10.65 1.71 24.21
C GLY A 498 -9.56 0.63 24.13
N PRO A 499 -9.92 -0.65 23.92
CA PRO A 499 -8.95 -1.75 23.82
C PRO A 499 -7.90 -1.53 22.71
N ASP A 500 -8.24 -0.76 21.69
CA ASP A 500 -7.40 -0.48 20.52
C ASP A 500 -6.48 0.74 20.69
N ALA A 501 -6.52 1.43 21.83
CA ALA A 501 -5.63 2.57 22.06
C ALA A 501 -4.16 2.13 22.02
N ARG A 502 -3.35 2.87 21.25
CA ARG A 502 -1.95 2.51 20.99
C ARG A 502 -1.00 3.04 22.05
N VAL A 503 -0.03 2.20 22.43
CA VAL A 503 1.07 2.49 23.36
C VAL A 503 2.37 2.42 22.56
N HIS A 504 2.93 3.58 22.25
CA HIS A 504 4.18 3.72 21.51
C HIS A 504 5.36 3.83 22.48
N LEU A 505 6.30 2.90 22.40
CA LEU A 505 7.56 2.96 23.14
C LEU A 505 8.63 3.56 22.25
N LEU A 506 9.13 4.74 22.63
CA LEU A 506 9.99 5.55 21.77
C LEU A 506 11.47 5.43 22.12
N ASP A 507 12.31 5.56 21.09
CA ASP A 507 13.73 5.85 21.25
C ASP A 507 13.96 7.36 21.58
N ASN A 508 15.22 7.74 21.78
CA ASN A 508 15.58 9.15 22.04
C ASN A 508 15.37 10.09 20.84
N HIS A 509 15.12 9.57 19.65
CA HIS A 509 14.88 10.32 18.42
C HIS A 509 13.39 10.40 18.07
N GLY A 510 12.51 9.82 18.90
CA GLY A 510 11.07 9.80 18.70
C GLY A 510 10.60 8.72 17.74
N MET A 511 11.47 7.78 17.35
CA MET A 511 11.09 6.60 16.58
C MET A 511 10.41 5.59 17.49
N THR A 512 9.33 5.00 17.00
CA THR A 512 8.64 3.92 17.69
C THR A 512 9.45 2.64 17.57
N ILE A 513 9.94 2.13 18.71
CA ILE A 513 10.66 0.85 18.79
C ILE A 513 9.67 -0.30 18.90
N GLU A 514 8.64 -0.12 19.74
CA GLU A 514 7.56 -1.07 19.92
C GLU A 514 6.22 -0.34 19.96
N ASP A 515 5.20 -0.97 19.40
CA ASP A 515 3.85 -0.45 19.38
C ASP A 515 2.86 -1.55 19.73
N HIS A 516 1.99 -1.28 20.71
CA HIS A 516 1.05 -2.26 21.24
C HIS A 516 -0.33 -1.65 21.37
N ALA A 517 -1.37 -2.43 21.10
CA ALA A 517 -2.70 -2.11 21.60
C ALA A 517 -2.69 -2.31 23.12
N ILE A 518 -3.41 -1.46 23.85
CA ILE A 518 -3.44 -1.57 25.31
C ILE A 518 -3.99 -2.93 25.78
N ALA A 519 -4.92 -3.52 25.02
CA ALA A 519 -5.47 -4.85 25.29
C ALA A 519 -4.43 -5.99 25.12
N GLU A 520 -3.41 -5.81 24.27
CA GLU A 520 -2.31 -6.78 24.11
C GLU A 520 -1.38 -6.75 25.32
N LEU A 521 -1.18 -5.56 25.90
CA LEU A 521 -0.37 -5.39 27.10
C LEU A 521 -1.08 -5.88 28.36
N LEU A 522 -2.42 -5.86 28.39
CA LEU A 522 -3.22 -6.31 29.52
C LEU A 522 -4.40 -7.19 29.06
N PRO A 523 -4.12 -8.45 28.67
CA PRO A 523 -5.16 -9.38 28.30
C PRO A 523 -6.02 -9.74 29.52
N ALA A 524 -7.32 -9.98 29.30
CA ALA A 524 -8.30 -10.29 30.35
C ALA A 524 -8.27 -9.27 31.49
N ALA A 525 -8.18 -7.99 31.13
CA ALA A 525 -8.20 -6.89 32.07
C ALA A 525 -9.49 -6.86 32.89
N PHE A 526 -9.38 -6.35 34.11
CA PHE A 526 -10.53 -6.06 34.95
C PHE A 526 -11.25 -4.83 34.38
N VAL A 527 -12.50 -4.97 33.97
CA VAL A 527 -13.30 -3.91 33.35
C VAL A 527 -14.46 -3.50 34.26
N PRO A 528 -15.09 -2.33 34.03
CA PRO A 528 -16.24 -1.90 34.84
C PRO A 528 -17.36 -2.94 34.95
N ASP A 529 -17.58 -3.75 33.91
CA ASP A 529 -18.59 -4.82 33.89
C ASP A 529 -18.27 -5.97 34.88
N ASP A 530 -17.04 -6.09 35.37
CA ASP A 530 -16.64 -7.09 36.39
C ASP A 530 -16.95 -6.65 37.84
N LEU A 531 -17.43 -5.42 38.04
CA LEU A 531 -17.80 -4.89 39.35
C LEU A 531 -19.20 -5.32 39.82
N ASP A 532 -20.03 -5.79 38.90
CA ASP A 532 -21.40 -6.29 39.11
C ASP A 532 -21.42 -7.80 39.39
#